data_AF-A0A0C2CGZ1-F1
#
_entry.id   AF-A0A0C2CGZ1-F1
#
_cell.length_a   1.000
_cell.length_b   1.000
_cell.length_c   1.000
_cell.angle_alpha   90.00
_cell.angle_beta   90.00
_cell.angle_gamma   90.00
#
_symmetry.space_group_name_H-M   'P 1'
#
loop_
_entity.id
_entity.type
_entity.pdbx_description
1 polymer ?
#
loop_
_entity_poly.entity_id
_entity_poly.type
_entity_poly.pdbx_seq_one_letter_code
_entity_poly.pdbx_strand_id
1 'polypeptide(L)'
;MTTRLSETFANIFIHVPENERLLALQYAILLLPDENREALQTLLLFLSDISKHSDNNSMPAQNLAVCFTPSLFQLSASRLDKVTPTRRHKTIGAAGMPTEREMRETRAAQQCLTYLIQHCRSVFVAAETGPEDR
;
A
#
# COMPACT_ATOMS: atom_id res chain seq x y z
N MET A 1 9.82 2.14 -0.71
CA MET A 1 9.12 0.89 -1.01
C MET A 1 9.73 0.27 -2.25
N THR A 2 10.11 -0.99 -2.23
CA THR A 2 10.55 -1.69 -3.46
C THR A 2 9.33 -2.12 -4.27
N THR A 3 9.47 -2.25 -5.60
CA THR A 3 8.41 -2.72 -6.51
C THR A 3 7.74 -4.01 -6.00
N ARG A 4 8.55 -5.03 -5.65
CA ARG A 4 8.06 -6.34 -5.20
C ARG A 4 7.29 -6.28 -3.87
N LEU A 5 7.71 -5.41 -2.95
CA LEU A 5 7.05 -5.29 -1.65
C LEU A 5 5.74 -4.51 -1.78
N SER A 6 5.66 -3.51 -2.67
CA SER A 6 4.38 -2.81 -2.95
C SER A 6 3.29 -3.73 -3.52
N GLU A 7 3.68 -4.70 -4.37
CA GLU A 7 2.77 -5.74 -4.87
C GLU A 7 2.32 -6.68 -3.73
N THR A 8 3.23 -7.02 -2.81
CA THR A 8 2.93 -7.85 -1.64
C THR A 8 1.88 -7.21 -0.74
N PHE A 9 2.02 -5.92 -0.43
CA PHE A 9 1.05 -5.16 0.37
C PHE A 9 -0.34 -5.13 -0.26
N ALA A 10 -0.44 -4.90 -1.58
CA ALA A 10 -1.71 -4.95 -2.29
C ALA A 10 -2.32 -6.36 -2.27
N ASN A 11 -1.50 -7.39 -2.51
CA ASN A 11 -1.94 -8.79 -2.54
C ASN A 11 -2.48 -9.29 -1.19
N ILE A 12 -1.96 -8.77 -0.06
CA ILE A 12 -2.54 -9.06 1.26
C ILE A 12 -4.02 -8.66 1.29
N PHE A 13 -4.38 -7.49 0.73
CA PHE A 13 -5.78 -7.04 0.71
C PHE A 13 -6.64 -7.73 -0.34
N ILE A 14 -6.04 -8.39 -1.33
CA ILE A 14 -6.76 -9.17 -2.35
C ILE A 14 -7.02 -10.60 -1.86
N HIS A 15 -6.06 -11.21 -1.16
CA HIS A 15 -6.06 -12.66 -0.91
C HIS A 15 -6.14 -13.07 0.55
N VAL A 16 -5.73 -12.22 1.50
CA VAL A 16 -5.70 -12.56 2.94
C VAL A 16 -7.02 -12.13 3.61
N PRO A 17 -7.65 -13.01 4.41
CA PRO A 17 -8.86 -12.68 5.14
C PRO A 17 -8.60 -11.60 6.20
N GLU A 18 -9.62 -10.79 6.50
CA GLU A 18 -9.47 -9.54 7.25
C GLU A 18 -8.84 -9.72 8.65
N ASN A 19 -9.17 -10.82 9.34
CA ASN A 19 -8.64 -11.18 10.65
C ASN A 19 -7.13 -11.47 10.65
N GLU A 20 -6.54 -11.83 9.51
CA GLU A 20 -5.11 -12.17 9.38
C GLU A 20 -4.29 -11.05 8.74
N ARG A 21 -4.92 -9.99 8.23
CA ARG A 21 -4.22 -8.90 7.51
C ARG A 21 -3.20 -8.19 8.39
N LEU A 22 -3.51 -7.91 9.65
CA LEU A 22 -2.57 -7.24 10.56
C LEU A 22 -1.27 -8.04 10.68
N LEU A 23 -1.39 -9.34 10.94
CA LEU A 23 -0.25 -10.24 11.09
C LEU A 23 0.56 -10.36 9.79
N ALA A 24 -0.14 -10.53 8.65
CA ALA A 24 0.50 -10.57 7.34
C ALA A 24 1.26 -9.27 7.01
N LEU A 25 0.70 -8.11 7.38
CA LEU A 25 1.35 -6.80 7.22
C LEU A 25 2.59 -6.66 8.11
N GLN A 26 2.53 -7.09 9.36
CA GLN A 26 3.68 -7.08 10.27
C GLN A 26 4.85 -7.91 9.70
N TYR A 27 4.57 -9.12 9.20
CA TYR A 27 5.60 -9.93 8.53
C TYR A 27 6.10 -9.28 7.24
N ALA A 28 5.23 -8.73 6.40
CA ALA A 28 5.65 -8.02 5.19
C ALA A 28 6.53 -6.80 5.50
N ILE A 29 6.22 -6.07 6.57
CA ILE A 29 7.03 -4.94 7.06
C ILE A 29 8.38 -5.44 7.59
N LEU A 30 8.44 -6.57 8.29
CA LEU A 30 9.69 -7.17 8.78
C LEU A 30 10.62 -7.57 7.64
N LEU A 31 10.07 -8.00 6.50
CA LEU A 31 10.83 -8.36 5.30
C LEU A 31 11.38 -7.15 4.52
N LEU A 32 11.03 -5.91 4.89
CA LEU A 32 11.62 -4.71 4.30
C LEU A 32 13.10 -4.57 4.71
N PRO A 33 13.96 -3.94 3.88
CA PRO A 33 15.22 -3.39 4.34
C PRO A 33 15.01 -2.37 5.47
N ASP A 34 15.97 -2.26 6.39
CA ASP A 34 15.87 -1.39 7.57
C ASP A 34 15.56 0.06 7.19
N GLU A 35 16.26 0.60 6.19
CA GLU A 35 16.07 1.98 5.74
C GLU A 35 14.66 2.20 5.16
N ASN A 36 14.11 1.19 4.49
CA ASN A 36 12.75 1.25 3.97
C ASN A 36 11.70 1.15 5.07
N ARG A 37 11.95 0.35 6.11
CA ARG A 37 11.07 0.20 7.26
C ARG A 37 11.02 1.49 8.08
N GLU A 38 12.16 2.09 8.40
CA GLU A 38 12.24 3.36 9.13
C GLU A 38 11.58 4.51 8.36
N ALA A 39 11.84 4.60 7.05
CA ALA A 39 11.20 5.60 6.19
C ALA A 39 9.67 5.41 6.12
N LEU A 40 9.20 4.16 5.98
CA LEU A 40 7.77 3.85 5.98
C LEU A 40 7.13 4.21 7.32
N GLN A 41 7.76 3.86 8.45
CA GLN A 41 7.26 4.15 9.79
C GLN A 41 7.11 5.65 10.00
N THR A 42 8.15 6.42 9.66
CA THR A 42 8.15 7.88 9.78
C THR A 42 7.03 8.49 8.95
N LEU A 43 6.88 8.04 7.70
CA LEU A 43 5.82 8.50 6.81
C LEU A 43 4.43 8.18 7.35
N LEU A 44 4.20 6.93 7.80
CA LEU A 44 2.88 6.51 8.31
C LEU A 44 2.51 7.23 9.61
N LEU A 45 3.47 7.49 10.50
CA LEU A 45 3.25 8.31 11.69
C LEU A 45 2.83 9.74 11.32
N PHE A 46 3.54 10.37 10.38
CA PHE A 46 3.20 11.70 9.89
C PHE A 46 1.80 11.75 9.25
N LEU A 47 1.47 10.80 8.37
CA LEU A 47 0.15 10.72 7.75
C LEU A 47 -0.95 10.42 8.76
N SER A 48 -0.67 9.59 9.78
CA SER A 48 -1.59 9.32 10.87
C SER A 48 -1.90 10.60 11.65
N ASP A 49 -0.89 11.41 11.96
CA ASP A 49 -1.08 12.68 12.66
C ASP A 49 -1.85 13.70 11.83
N ILE A 50 -1.64 13.77 10.51
CA ILE A 50 -2.49 14.57 9.62
C ILE A 50 -3.95 14.09 9.68
N SER A 51 -4.16 12.77 9.60
CA SER A 51 -5.51 12.18 9.56
C SER A 51 -6.30 12.41 10.85
N LYS A 52 -5.63 12.50 12.01
CA LYS A 52 -6.27 12.83 13.30
C LYS A 52 -6.83 14.25 13.34
N HIS A 53 -6.33 15.15 12.49
CA HIS A 53 -6.81 16.53 12.36
C HIS A 53 -7.79 16.68 11.18
N SER A 54 -8.45 15.58 10.76
CA SER A 54 -9.38 15.58 9.63
C SER A 54 -10.52 16.57 9.77
N ASP A 55 -10.92 16.89 10.99
CA ASP A 55 -11.99 17.86 11.25
C ASP A 55 -11.59 19.29 10.84
N ASN A 56 -10.29 19.59 10.81
CA ASN A 56 -9.74 20.90 10.46
C ASN A 56 -9.18 20.94 9.03
N ASN A 57 -8.62 19.83 8.54
CA ASN A 57 -7.94 19.79 7.24
C ASN A 57 -8.72 19.00 6.16
N SER A 58 -9.84 18.36 6.50
CA SER A 58 -10.66 17.54 5.61
C SER A 58 -9.91 16.39 4.92
N MET A 59 -8.81 15.92 5.51
CA MET A 59 -7.96 14.86 4.99
C MET A 59 -7.99 13.61 5.89
N PRO A 60 -9.07 12.80 5.84
CA PRO A 60 -9.09 11.50 6.49
C PRO A 60 -8.05 10.55 5.86
N ALA A 61 -7.72 9.48 6.57
CA ALA A 61 -6.73 8.48 6.12
C ALA A 61 -7.01 7.95 4.70
N GLN A 62 -8.28 7.80 4.30
CA GLN A 62 -8.67 7.37 2.96
C GLN A 62 -8.25 8.37 1.87
N ASN A 63 -8.42 9.68 2.09
CA ASN A 63 -8.03 10.71 1.11
C ASN A 63 -6.51 10.75 0.97
N LEU A 64 -5.79 10.66 2.10
CA LEU A 64 -4.33 10.56 2.11
C LEU A 64 -3.88 9.31 1.36
N ALA A 65 -4.51 8.15 1.59
CA ALA A 65 -4.15 6.93 0.90
C ALA A 65 -4.32 7.07 -0.63
N VAL A 66 -5.46 7.60 -1.10
CA VAL A 66 -5.70 7.82 -2.54
C VAL A 66 -4.60 8.69 -3.17
N CYS A 67 -4.17 9.75 -2.48
CA CYS A 67 -3.14 10.66 -2.98
C CYS A 67 -1.73 10.04 -2.97
N PHE A 68 -1.39 9.22 -1.97
CA PHE A 68 -0.05 8.69 -1.79
C PHE A 68 0.17 7.31 -2.43
N THR A 69 -0.90 6.55 -2.71
CA THR A 69 -0.80 5.25 -3.38
C THR A 69 0.01 5.31 -4.69
N PRO A 70 -0.16 6.28 -5.61
CA PRO A 70 0.63 6.34 -6.83
C PRO A 70 2.14 6.48 -6.63
N SER A 71 2.57 7.13 -5.54
CA SER A 71 3.98 7.33 -5.21
C SER A 71 4.60 6.18 -4.43
N LEU A 72 3.81 5.53 -3.55
CA LEU A 72 4.29 4.45 -2.68
C LEU A 72 4.14 3.06 -3.31
N PHE A 73 3.07 2.88 -4.08
CA PHE A 73 2.77 1.67 -4.82
C PHE A 73 3.00 1.99 -6.29
N GLN A 74 4.12 1.50 -6.83
CA GLN A 74 4.52 1.72 -8.23
C GLN A 74 3.62 0.96 -9.24
N LEU A 75 2.31 0.88 -8.96
CA LEU A 75 1.26 0.29 -9.80
C LEU A 75 1.20 0.94 -11.19
N SER A 76 1.71 2.17 -11.31
CA SER A 76 1.69 2.99 -12.52
C SER A 76 3.08 3.32 -13.09
N ALA A 77 4.18 2.80 -12.51
CA ALA A 77 5.52 2.96 -13.10
C ALA A 77 5.60 2.35 -14.52
N SER A 78 4.74 1.38 -14.81
CA SER A 78 4.54 0.81 -16.15
C SER A 78 3.99 1.80 -17.19
N ARG A 79 3.47 2.97 -16.78
CA ARG A 79 2.92 4.00 -17.67
C ARG A 79 3.88 5.15 -17.96
N LEU A 80 4.74 5.56 -17.01
CA LEU A 80 5.63 6.71 -17.21
C LEU A 80 6.94 6.34 -17.92
N ASP A 81 7.44 5.12 -17.74
CA ASP A 81 8.60 4.61 -18.50
C ASP A 81 8.24 4.24 -19.96
N LYS A 82 6.95 4.35 -20.34
CA LYS A 82 6.44 4.11 -21.69
C LYS A 82 6.03 5.39 -22.42
N VAL A 83 6.70 6.51 -22.15
CA VAL A 83 6.76 7.65 -23.10
C VAL A 83 7.77 7.33 -24.22
N THR A 84 7.60 6.16 -24.84
CA THR A 84 8.17 5.87 -26.17
C THR A 84 7.00 5.74 -27.14
N PRO A 85 6.97 6.53 -28.24
CA PRO A 85 5.79 6.64 -29.10
C PRO A 85 5.46 5.38 -29.91
N THR A 86 6.19 4.27 -29.75
CA THR A 86 6.19 3.15 -30.70
C THR A 86 5.67 1.81 -30.16
N ARG A 87 5.15 1.72 -28.92
CA ARG A 87 4.57 0.46 -28.41
C ARG A 87 3.16 0.62 -27.81
N ARG A 88 2.23 1.18 -28.59
CA ARG A 88 0.78 1.14 -28.32
C ARG A 88 0.11 -0.22 -28.62
N HIS A 89 0.86 -1.31 -28.69
CA HIS A 89 0.34 -2.63 -29.12
C HIS A 89 0.62 -3.70 -28.05
N LYS A 90 -0.14 -3.69 -26.93
CA LYS A 90 -0.66 -4.94 -26.32
C LYS A 90 -1.57 -4.82 -25.09
N THR A 91 -1.71 -3.66 -24.43
CA THR A 91 -2.48 -3.60 -23.17
C THR A 91 -3.38 -2.36 -23.07
N ILE A 92 -4.10 -2.07 -24.14
CA ILE A 92 -5.16 -1.07 -24.16
C ILE A 92 -6.44 -1.84 -24.46
N GLY A 93 -7.29 -2.04 -23.44
CA GLY A 93 -8.69 -2.38 -23.69
C GLY A 93 -9.31 -1.25 -24.52
N ALA A 94 -10.39 -1.53 -25.26
CA ALA A 94 -10.94 -0.75 -26.37
C ALA A 94 -11.23 0.77 -26.17
N ALA A 95 -10.93 1.37 -25.01
CA ALA A 95 -11.21 2.77 -24.68
C ALA A 95 -10.10 3.54 -23.93
N GLY A 96 -8.88 3.01 -23.77
CA GLY A 96 -7.82 3.71 -23.00
C GLY A 96 -8.02 3.70 -21.47
N MET A 97 -8.99 2.93 -21.00
CA MET A 97 -9.30 2.75 -19.57
C MET A 97 -8.41 1.68 -18.94
N PRO A 98 -8.10 1.78 -17.62
CA PRO A 98 -7.46 0.69 -16.88
C PRO A 98 -8.27 -0.60 -17.01
N THR A 99 -7.57 -1.74 -17.03
CA THR A 99 -8.20 -3.06 -16.96
C THR A 99 -8.88 -3.28 -15.60
N GLU A 100 -9.87 -4.17 -15.54
CA GLU A 100 -10.56 -4.50 -14.27
C GLU A 100 -9.58 -5.00 -13.20
N ARG A 101 -8.55 -5.74 -13.62
CA ARG A 101 -7.46 -6.19 -12.77
C ARG A 101 -6.67 -5.02 -12.18
N GLU A 102 -6.24 -4.08 -13.02
CA GLU A 102 -5.50 -2.88 -12.56
C GLU A 102 -6.35 -2.03 -11.61
N MET A 103 -7.66 -1.90 -11.85
CA MET A 103 -8.56 -1.20 -10.93
C MET A 103 -8.65 -1.91 -9.57
N ARG A 104 -8.73 -3.25 -9.58
CA ARG A 104 -8.77 -4.07 -8.36
C ARG A 104 -7.49 -3.94 -7.54
N GLU A 105 -6.34 -4.01 -8.19
CA GLU A 105 -5.02 -3.84 -7.56
C GLU A 105 -4.85 -2.43 -6.97
N THR A 106 -5.28 -1.40 -7.72
CA THR A 106 -5.25 -0.01 -7.25
C THR A 106 -6.13 0.18 -6.01
N ARG A 107 -7.34 -0.38 -6.02
CA ARG A 107 -8.25 -0.32 -4.88
C ARG A 107 -7.68 -1.04 -3.66
N ALA A 108 -7.11 -2.23 -3.84
CA ALA A 108 -6.49 -3.00 -2.77
C ALA A 108 -5.29 -2.24 -2.15
N ALA A 109 -4.46 -1.61 -2.97
CA ALA A 109 -3.35 -0.79 -2.49
C ALA A 109 -3.81 0.44 -1.69
N GLN A 110 -4.87 1.12 -2.14
CA GLN A 110 -5.47 2.25 -1.40
C GLN A 110 -6.05 1.80 -0.06
N GLN A 111 -6.74 0.66 -0.04
CA GLN A 111 -7.26 0.07 1.20
C GLN A 111 -6.13 -0.33 2.15
N CYS A 112 -5.07 -0.95 1.62
CA CYS A 112 -3.88 -1.30 2.39
C CYS A 112 -3.24 -0.07 3.02
N LEU A 113 -3.02 1.00 2.25
CA LEU A 113 -2.40 2.22 2.76
C LEU A 113 -3.30 2.92 3.78
N THR A 114 -4.62 2.92 3.56
CA THR A 114 -5.59 3.45 4.54
C THR A 114 -5.45 2.71 5.88
N TYR A 115 -5.42 1.37 5.84
CA TYR A 115 -5.25 0.53 7.03
C TYR A 115 -3.91 0.79 7.72
N LEU A 116 -2.82 0.90 6.96
CA LEU A 116 -1.49 1.21 7.49
C LEU A 116 -1.45 2.58 8.20
N ILE A 117 -2.15 3.60 7.68
CA ILE A 117 -2.23 4.93 8.30
C ILE A 117 -3.03 4.87 9.62
N GLN A 118 -4.16 4.15 9.62
CA GLN A 118 -5.03 4.01 10.79
C GLN A 118 -4.39 3.17 11.91
N HIS A 119 -3.66 2.12 11.55
CA HIS A 119 -3.04 1.17 12.48
C HIS A 119 -1.50 1.30 12.53
N CYS A 120 -0.98 2.50 12.22
CA CYS A 120 0.46 2.74 12.05
C CYS A 120 1.33 2.36 13.24
N ARG A 121 0.78 2.28 14.47
CA ARG A 121 1.53 1.79 15.63
C ARG A 121 1.53 0.27 15.70
N SER A 122 0.36 -0.36 15.55
CA SER A 122 0.17 -1.81 15.67
C SER A 122 0.96 -2.57 14.61
N VAL A 123 1.04 -2.06 13.38
CA VAL A 123 1.70 -2.74 12.25
C VAL A 123 3.23 -2.80 12.37
N PHE A 124 3.85 -2.03 13.28
CA PHE A 124 5.30 -2.08 13.58
C PHE A 124 5.62 -2.72 14.94
N VAL A 125 4.62 -3.09 15.73
CA VAL A 125 4.85 -3.95 16.90
C VAL A 125 5.20 -5.34 16.35
N ALA A 126 6.29 -5.93 16.86
CA ALA A 126 6.69 -7.28 16.48
C ALA A 126 5.47 -8.21 16.63
N ALA A 127 5.20 -9.02 15.60
CA ALA A 127 4.22 -10.09 15.71
C ALA A 127 4.66 -10.96 16.90
N GLU A 128 3.92 -10.92 18.00
CA GLU A 128 4.18 -11.83 19.10
C GLU A 128 4.00 -13.23 18.54
N THR A 129 5.09 -13.99 18.47
CA THR A 129 5.02 -15.43 18.24
C THR A 129 4.09 -15.98 19.32
N GLY A 130 2.94 -16.51 18.91
CA GLY A 130 2.00 -17.11 19.85
C GLY A 130 2.71 -18.12 20.76
N PRO A 131 2.19 -18.35 21.99
CA PRO A 131 2.83 -19.20 22.99
C PRO A 131 2.64 -20.71 22.69
N GLU A 132 3.05 -21.18 21.50
CA GLU A 132 2.95 -22.59 21.08
C GLU A 132 4.34 -23.15 20.72
N ASP A 133 5.35 -22.88 21.56
CA ASP A 133 6.66 -23.56 21.46
C ASP A 133 7.42 -23.59 22.81
N ARG A 134 6.73 -23.99 23.90
CA ARG A 134 7.37 -24.35 25.17
C ARG A 134 6.73 -25.56 25.83
#